data_AF-A0A7S1GIZ1-F1
#
_entry.id   AF-A0A7S1GIZ1-F1
#
_cell.length_a   1.000
_cell.length_b   1.000
_cell.length_c   1.000
_cell.angle_alpha   90.00
_cell.angle_beta   90.00
_cell.angle_gamma   90.00
#
_symmetry.space_group_name_H-M   'P 1'
#
loop_
_entity.id
_entity.type
_entity.pdbx_description
1 polymer ?
#
loop_
_entity_poly.entity_id
_entity_poly.type
_entity_poly.pdbx_seq_one_letter_code
_entity_poly.pdbx_strand_id
1 'polypeptide(L)'
;SMDGARDQNSVILLKKTTFPRGIISEISAQVEGNFPPGEKVPVDRGDVLAVTTASEDGIPFVVASFHGDTNGMATKPVLDALMKTMNSDPQLISHKLVFGLDANTYENAVAGEQQSVVDFGKFYQTFGLTSCWGDTPDPKNYTTYNARTYLQTQLNKACKKSEQREKGDVNPKDFILFRKGDFKVEKTWKDNTGEKTYTEDSAFPTLDFPSDHGLLSTILEPIKPKSDKV
;
A
#
# COMPACT_ATOMS: atom_id res chain seq x y z
N SER A 1 -11.75 -6.65 10.61
CA SER A 1 -11.62 -7.62 11.73
C SER A 1 -10.49 -8.60 11.46
N MET A 2 -9.66 -8.90 12.47
CA MET A 2 -8.49 -9.80 12.31
C MET A 2 -8.90 -11.25 12.06
N ASP A 3 -8.07 -11.97 11.32
CA ASP A 3 -8.10 -13.43 11.19
C ASP A 3 -7.02 -14.05 12.07
N GLY A 4 -7.43 -14.79 13.11
CA GLY A 4 -6.53 -15.43 14.07
C GLY A 4 -5.97 -16.78 13.61
N ALA A 5 -6.40 -17.29 12.45
CA ALA A 5 -5.89 -18.53 11.85
C ALA A 5 -4.91 -18.27 10.70
N ARG A 6 -4.96 -17.08 10.08
CA ARG A 6 -4.02 -16.65 9.04
C ARG A 6 -2.81 -15.94 9.62
N ASP A 7 -1.67 -16.11 8.96
CA ASP A 7 -0.43 -15.40 9.25
C ASP A 7 -0.37 -14.00 8.57
N GLN A 8 -1.49 -13.51 8.04
CA GLN A 8 -1.59 -12.23 7.33
C GLN A 8 -2.77 -11.40 7.86
N ASN A 9 -2.48 -10.18 8.31
CA ASN A 9 -3.47 -9.21 8.77
C ASN A 9 -2.98 -7.78 8.47
N SER A 10 -3.86 -6.93 7.96
CA SER A 10 -3.66 -5.49 7.87
C SER A 10 -3.75 -4.84 9.25
N VAL A 11 -2.83 -3.93 9.52
CA VAL A 11 -2.72 -3.22 10.81
C VAL A 11 -2.53 -1.74 10.56
N ILE A 12 -3.22 -0.91 11.34
CA ILE A 12 -3.06 0.55 11.34
C ILE A 12 -2.65 1.00 12.74
N LEU A 13 -1.55 1.76 12.81
CA LEU A 13 -1.07 2.38 14.04
C LEU A 13 -1.13 3.90 13.88
N LEU A 14 -1.89 4.56 14.76
CA LEU A 14 -2.06 6.01 14.74
C LEU A 14 -1.21 6.66 15.83
N LYS A 15 -0.42 7.66 15.47
CA LYS A 15 0.37 8.44 16.43
C LYS A 15 -0.56 9.31 17.27
N LYS A 16 -0.59 9.09 18.59
CA LYS A 16 -1.49 9.79 19.53
C LYS A 16 -1.42 11.32 19.45
N THR A 17 -0.24 11.89 19.21
CA THR A 17 -0.11 13.35 19.09
C THR A 17 -0.81 13.89 17.84
N THR A 18 -0.79 13.12 16.74
CA THR A 18 -1.40 13.53 15.47
C THR A 18 -2.88 13.17 15.41
N PHE A 19 -3.28 12.04 16.01
CA PHE A 19 -4.65 11.52 16.03
C PHE A 19 -5.08 11.24 17.48
N PRO A 20 -5.34 12.28 18.29
CA PRO A 20 -5.57 12.12 19.74
C PRO A 20 -6.83 11.32 20.08
N ARG A 21 -7.80 11.28 19.16
CA ARG A 21 -9.04 10.50 19.32
C ARG A 21 -8.90 9.03 18.92
N GLY A 22 -7.77 8.64 18.33
CA GLY A 22 -7.58 7.29 17.80
C GLY A 22 -8.61 6.95 16.71
N ILE A 23 -8.99 5.68 16.63
CA ILE A 23 -10.00 5.20 15.68
C ILE A 23 -11.40 5.66 16.13
N ILE A 24 -12.15 6.25 15.22
CA ILE A 24 -13.54 6.66 15.42
C ILE A 24 -14.50 5.54 14.99
N SER A 25 -14.28 4.98 13.80
CA SER A 25 -15.03 3.81 13.31
C SER A 25 -14.18 2.94 12.37
N GLU A 26 -14.45 1.63 12.34
CA GLU A 26 -13.96 0.73 11.29
C GLU A 26 -15.00 0.65 10.16
N ILE A 27 -14.57 0.86 8.92
CA ILE A 27 -15.41 0.85 7.72
C ILE A 27 -15.04 -0.29 6.75
N SER A 28 -14.20 -1.24 7.15
CA SER A 28 -13.75 -2.35 6.28
C SER A 28 -14.91 -3.13 5.65
N ALA A 29 -15.95 -3.46 6.42
CA ALA A 29 -17.12 -4.17 5.90
C ALA A 29 -17.92 -3.36 4.87
N GLN A 30 -17.91 -2.02 4.98
CA GLN A 30 -18.53 -1.14 3.97
C GLN A 30 -17.72 -1.13 2.67
N VAL A 31 -16.39 -1.17 2.79
CA VAL A 31 -15.48 -1.30 1.64
C VAL A 31 -15.71 -2.65 0.94
N GLU A 32 -15.65 -3.76 1.68
CA GLU A 32 -15.88 -5.10 1.11
C GLU A 32 -17.28 -5.25 0.49
N GLY A 33 -18.29 -4.61 1.08
CA GLY A 33 -19.66 -4.58 0.53
C GLY A 33 -19.79 -3.84 -0.81
N ASN A 34 -18.80 -3.06 -1.21
CA ASN A 34 -18.76 -2.34 -2.49
C ASN A 34 -17.96 -3.06 -3.59
N PHE A 35 -17.51 -4.30 -3.34
CA PHE A 35 -16.90 -5.13 -4.39
C PHE A 35 -17.85 -5.38 -5.57
N PRO A 36 -17.33 -5.61 -6.79
CA PRO A 36 -18.15 -5.79 -7.97
C PRO A 36 -19.14 -6.97 -7.83
N PRO A 37 -20.43 -6.79 -8.14
CA PRO A 37 -21.43 -7.82 -7.96
C PRO A 37 -21.17 -9.00 -8.90
N GLY A 38 -21.20 -10.21 -8.37
CA GLY A 38 -21.00 -11.45 -9.15
C GLY A 38 -19.52 -11.78 -9.43
N GLU A 39 -18.58 -10.95 -8.99
CA GLU A 39 -17.14 -11.22 -9.10
C GLU A 39 -16.58 -11.70 -7.75
N LYS A 40 -15.79 -12.77 -7.78
CA LYS A 40 -15.03 -13.19 -6.61
C LYS A 40 -13.73 -12.40 -6.56
N VAL A 41 -13.73 -11.31 -5.80
CA VAL A 41 -12.50 -10.58 -5.49
C VAL A 41 -11.62 -11.46 -4.60
N PRO A 42 -10.33 -11.69 -4.92
CA PRO A 42 -9.44 -12.55 -4.13
C PRO A 42 -8.95 -11.82 -2.87
N VAL A 43 -9.89 -11.51 -1.98
CA VAL A 43 -9.68 -10.88 -0.68
C VAL A 43 -10.18 -11.83 0.38
N ASP A 44 -9.34 -12.12 1.35
CA ASP A 44 -9.70 -12.89 2.52
C ASP A 44 -9.87 -11.98 3.74
N ARG A 45 -10.42 -12.55 4.81
CA ARG A 45 -10.59 -11.84 6.07
C ARG A 45 -9.23 -11.38 6.60
N GLY A 46 -9.15 -10.11 6.98
CA GLY A 46 -7.93 -9.50 7.53
C GLY A 46 -7.06 -8.80 6.49
N ASP A 47 -7.30 -8.99 5.20
CA ASP A 47 -6.52 -8.35 4.13
C ASP A 47 -6.83 -6.86 3.97
N VAL A 48 -8.03 -6.41 4.37
CA VAL A 48 -8.48 -5.01 4.30
C VAL A 48 -8.75 -4.47 5.71
N LEU A 49 -8.11 -3.34 6.04
CA LEU A 49 -8.47 -2.54 7.21
C LEU A 49 -8.65 -1.08 6.79
N ALA A 50 -9.86 -0.53 6.95
CA ALA A 50 -10.14 0.88 6.73
C ALA A 50 -10.83 1.47 7.95
N VAL A 51 -10.33 2.61 8.43
CA VAL A 51 -10.83 3.27 9.64
C VAL A 51 -11.02 4.76 9.41
N THR A 52 -11.98 5.35 10.10
CA THR A 52 -12.10 6.80 10.23
C THR A 52 -11.36 7.29 11.47
N THR A 53 -10.76 8.47 11.37
CA THR A 53 -10.11 9.18 12.48
C THR A 53 -10.17 10.68 12.23
N ALA A 54 -9.66 11.47 13.18
CA ALA A 54 -9.49 12.91 13.02
C ALA A 54 -8.12 13.34 13.55
N SER A 55 -7.48 14.27 12.84
CA SER A 55 -6.23 14.86 13.30
C SER A 55 -6.42 15.71 14.56
N GLU A 56 -5.33 16.17 15.16
CA GLU A 56 -5.35 17.13 16.27
C GLU A 56 -6.10 18.44 15.94
N ASP A 57 -6.09 18.85 14.66
CA ASP A 57 -6.85 20.00 14.14
C ASP A 57 -8.33 19.69 13.83
N GLY A 58 -8.80 18.46 14.12
CA GLY A 58 -10.16 18.03 13.82
C GLY A 58 -10.43 17.73 12.35
N ILE A 59 -9.40 17.65 11.50
CA ILE A 59 -9.55 17.30 10.09
C ILE A 59 -9.88 15.81 10.01
N PRO A 60 -10.96 15.41 9.31
CA PRO A 60 -11.36 14.01 9.22
C PRO A 60 -10.51 13.24 8.20
N PHE A 61 -10.19 11.98 8.52
CA PHE A 61 -9.38 11.08 7.70
C PHE A 61 -10.01 9.71 7.58
N VAL A 62 -9.92 9.13 6.39
CA VAL A 62 -9.94 7.68 6.18
C VAL A 62 -8.49 7.21 6.08
N VAL A 63 -8.10 6.31 6.97
CA VAL A 63 -6.80 5.63 6.93
C VAL A 63 -7.06 4.18 6.59
N ALA A 64 -6.40 3.67 5.55
CA ALA A 64 -6.58 2.31 5.07
C ALA A 64 -5.24 1.56 4.96
N SER A 65 -5.31 0.25 5.14
CA SER A 65 -4.24 -0.72 4.92
C SER A 65 -4.77 -1.89 4.11
N PHE A 66 -4.01 -2.33 3.11
CA PHE A 66 -4.36 -3.50 2.30
C PHE A 66 -3.13 -4.34 1.97
N HIS A 67 -3.29 -5.66 2.09
CA HIS A 67 -2.39 -6.65 1.51
C HIS A 67 -3.23 -7.88 1.17
N GLY A 68 -3.31 -8.24 -0.11
CA GLY A 68 -4.14 -9.33 -0.61
C GLY A 68 -3.37 -10.38 -1.40
N ASP A 69 -3.87 -10.70 -2.59
CA ASP A 69 -3.36 -11.74 -3.47
C ASP A 69 -1.95 -11.43 -4.01
N THR A 70 -1.14 -12.48 -4.18
CA THR A 70 0.27 -12.37 -4.58
C THR A 70 0.46 -11.75 -5.97
N ASN A 71 -0.52 -11.84 -6.85
CA ASN A 71 -0.47 -11.33 -8.21
C ASN A 71 -1.14 -9.95 -8.40
N GLY A 72 -1.70 -9.38 -7.33
CA GLY A 72 -2.22 -8.00 -7.29
C GLY A 72 -3.56 -7.78 -7.99
N MET A 73 -4.31 -8.85 -8.30
CA MET A 73 -5.61 -8.76 -8.97
C MET A 73 -6.72 -8.23 -8.03
N ALA A 74 -6.57 -8.35 -6.71
CA ALA A 74 -7.48 -7.71 -5.75
C ALA A 74 -7.23 -6.21 -5.59
N THR A 75 -6.03 -5.72 -5.88
CA THR A 75 -5.62 -4.32 -5.61
C THR A 75 -6.57 -3.30 -6.23
N LYS A 76 -6.89 -3.44 -7.53
CA LYS A 76 -7.79 -2.51 -8.22
C LYS A 76 -9.24 -2.59 -7.71
N PRO A 77 -9.86 -3.78 -7.58
CA PRO A 77 -11.18 -3.91 -6.94
C PRO A 77 -11.26 -3.30 -5.54
N VAL A 78 -10.23 -3.49 -4.70
CA VAL A 78 -10.21 -2.93 -3.34
C VAL A 78 -10.13 -1.41 -3.36
N LEU A 79 -9.28 -0.84 -4.22
CA LEU A 79 -9.19 0.62 -4.37
C LEU A 79 -10.51 1.20 -4.88
N ASP A 80 -11.12 0.59 -5.90
CA ASP A 80 -12.41 1.02 -6.44
C ASP A 80 -13.51 0.99 -5.38
N ALA A 81 -13.59 -0.08 -4.59
CA ALA A 81 -14.57 -0.23 -3.52
C ALA A 81 -14.36 0.77 -2.37
N LEU A 82 -13.10 1.06 -2.02
CA LEU A 82 -12.76 2.10 -1.04
C LEU A 82 -13.20 3.48 -1.53
N MET A 83 -12.92 3.81 -2.80
CA MET A 83 -13.32 5.09 -3.39
C MET A 83 -14.84 5.21 -3.52
N LYS A 84 -15.55 4.13 -3.89
CA LYS A 84 -17.02 4.08 -3.87
C LYS A 84 -17.58 4.33 -2.48
N THR A 85 -17.02 3.69 -1.46
CA THR A 85 -17.42 3.88 -0.06
C THR A 85 -17.29 5.35 0.35
N MET A 86 -16.12 5.95 0.10
CA MET A 86 -15.87 7.35 0.45
C MET A 86 -16.73 8.35 -0.33
N ASN A 87 -17.03 8.07 -1.60
CA ASN A 87 -17.77 9.00 -2.46
C ASN A 87 -19.29 8.87 -2.34
N SER A 88 -19.79 7.73 -1.87
CA SER A 88 -21.24 7.48 -1.72
C SER A 88 -21.77 7.83 -0.32
N ASP A 89 -20.92 7.79 0.71
CA ASP A 89 -21.29 8.19 2.06
C ASP A 89 -21.08 9.72 2.25
N PRO A 90 -22.14 10.51 2.47
CA PRO A 90 -22.03 11.94 2.72
C PRO A 90 -21.16 12.30 3.93
N GLN A 91 -20.98 11.38 4.89
CA GLN A 91 -20.10 11.59 6.04
C GLN A 91 -18.62 11.45 5.67
N LEU A 92 -18.29 10.67 4.63
CA LEU A 92 -16.92 10.36 4.24
C LEU A 92 -16.38 11.24 3.10
N ILE A 93 -17.26 11.92 2.36
CA ILE A 93 -16.88 12.70 1.17
C ILE A 93 -15.81 13.76 1.45
N SER A 94 -15.83 14.36 2.65
CA SER A 94 -14.88 15.38 3.10
C SER A 94 -13.62 14.81 3.77
N HIS A 95 -13.57 13.51 4.05
CA HIS A 95 -12.42 12.88 4.72
C HIS A 95 -11.22 12.87 3.77
N LYS A 96 -10.04 13.24 4.27
CA LYS A 96 -8.77 13.02 3.55
C LYS A 96 -8.45 11.52 3.52
N LEU A 97 -7.79 11.05 2.47
CA LEU A 97 -7.37 9.65 2.34
C LEU A 97 -5.87 9.49 2.56
N VAL A 98 -5.49 8.50 3.38
CA VAL A 98 -4.16 7.90 3.38
C VAL A 98 -4.33 6.38 3.30
N PHE A 99 -3.80 5.75 2.26
CA PHE A 99 -3.95 4.32 2.01
C PHE A 99 -2.59 3.67 1.77
N GLY A 100 -2.08 2.94 2.75
CA GLY A 100 -0.87 2.13 2.60
C GLY A 100 -1.20 0.74 2.09
N LEU A 101 -0.47 0.23 1.11
CA LEU A 101 -0.74 -1.09 0.57
C LEU A 101 0.49 -1.76 -0.03
N ASP A 102 0.52 -3.09 0.11
CA ASP A 102 1.18 -3.97 -0.84
C ASP A 102 0.20 -4.17 -2.01
N ALA A 103 0.51 -3.56 -3.14
CA ALA A 103 -0.29 -3.61 -4.35
C ALA A 103 0.05 -4.83 -5.23
N ASN A 104 1.07 -5.61 -4.87
CA ASN A 104 1.59 -6.77 -5.61
C ASN A 104 1.79 -6.48 -7.11
N THR A 105 2.36 -5.31 -7.44
CA THR A 105 2.59 -4.92 -8.83
C THR A 105 3.95 -5.35 -9.35
N TYR A 106 4.06 -5.53 -10.67
CA TYR A 106 5.22 -6.08 -11.35
C TYR A 106 5.82 -5.11 -12.36
N GLU A 107 7.17 -5.12 -12.51
CA GLU A 107 7.89 -4.37 -13.56
C GLU A 107 7.47 -4.88 -14.95
N ASN A 108 7.49 -6.20 -15.12
CA ASN A 108 7.19 -6.90 -16.37
C ASN A 108 6.02 -7.86 -16.17
N ALA A 109 4.83 -7.30 -15.92
CA ALA A 109 3.63 -8.09 -15.63
C ALA A 109 3.18 -8.96 -16.83
N VAL A 110 2.76 -10.19 -16.54
CA VAL A 110 2.05 -11.05 -17.50
C VAL A 110 0.58 -10.61 -17.57
N ALA A 111 0.12 -10.23 -18.77
CA ALA A 111 -1.23 -9.73 -18.98
C ALA A 111 -2.30 -10.77 -18.58
N GLY A 112 -3.25 -10.35 -17.76
CA GLY A 112 -4.33 -11.20 -17.25
C GLY A 112 -3.96 -12.07 -16.04
N GLU A 113 -2.66 -12.15 -15.71
CA GLU A 113 -2.18 -12.93 -14.57
C GLU A 113 -1.62 -12.05 -13.46
N GLN A 114 -1.00 -10.91 -13.80
CA GLN A 114 -0.29 -10.04 -12.87
C GLN A 114 -0.65 -8.57 -13.05
N GLN A 115 -0.62 -7.82 -11.96
CA GLN A 115 -0.84 -6.38 -11.97
C GLN A 115 0.42 -5.62 -12.41
N SER A 116 0.34 -4.90 -13.54
CA SER A 116 1.40 -3.96 -13.97
C SER A 116 1.48 -2.74 -13.07
N VAL A 117 2.69 -2.36 -12.65
CA VAL A 117 2.97 -1.14 -11.86
C VAL A 117 2.50 0.12 -12.58
N VAL A 118 2.72 0.20 -13.89
CA VAL A 118 2.35 1.35 -14.73
C VAL A 118 0.83 1.44 -14.87
N ASP A 119 0.15 0.31 -15.02
CA ASP A 119 -1.31 0.30 -15.17
C ASP A 119 -2.03 0.51 -13.84
N PHE A 120 -1.39 0.17 -12.71
CA PHE A 120 -1.87 0.58 -11.40
C PHE A 120 -1.70 2.10 -11.22
N GLY A 121 -0.55 2.64 -11.64
CA GLY A 121 -0.26 4.06 -11.79
C GLY A 121 -1.39 4.86 -12.45
N LYS A 122 -1.81 4.41 -13.63
CA LYS A 122 -2.92 5.02 -14.37
C LYS A 122 -4.27 4.84 -13.67
N PHE A 123 -4.47 3.71 -12.99
CA PHE A 123 -5.75 3.38 -12.39
C PHE A 123 -6.09 4.25 -11.18
N TYR A 124 -5.16 4.47 -10.23
CA TYR A 124 -5.48 5.34 -9.09
C TYR A 124 -5.71 6.81 -9.51
N GLN A 125 -5.14 7.24 -10.64
CA GLN A 125 -5.35 8.59 -11.17
C GLN A 125 -6.79 8.82 -11.65
N THR A 126 -7.54 7.77 -12.04
CA THR A 126 -8.94 7.91 -12.43
C THR A 126 -9.82 8.41 -11.27
N PHE A 127 -9.35 8.22 -10.04
CA PHE A 127 -9.98 8.69 -8.81
C PHE A 127 -9.41 10.02 -8.28
N GLY A 128 -8.54 10.69 -9.03
CA GLY A 128 -7.85 11.91 -8.59
C GLY A 128 -6.81 11.66 -7.49
N LEU A 129 -6.35 10.42 -7.34
CA LEU A 129 -5.29 10.07 -6.40
C LEU A 129 -3.91 10.23 -7.03
N THR A 130 -2.91 10.30 -6.16
CA THR A 130 -1.49 10.14 -6.48
C THR A 130 -0.86 9.22 -5.42
N SER A 131 0.43 8.94 -5.56
CA SER A 131 1.16 8.09 -4.61
C SER A 131 2.41 8.78 -4.06
N CYS A 132 3.05 8.16 -3.07
CA CYS A 132 4.39 8.52 -2.63
C CYS A 132 5.47 8.44 -3.74
N TRP A 133 5.15 7.80 -4.87
CA TRP A 133 5.97 7.69 -6.08
C TRP A 133 5.48 8.61 -7.22
N GLY A 134 4.47 9.45 -6.97
CA GLY A 134 3.86 10.34 -7.95
C GLY A 134 2.79 9.66 -8.82
N ASP A 135 2.52 10.24 -9.99
CA ASP A 135 1.47 9.77 -10.92
C ASP A 135 1.97 8.68 -11.88
N THR A 136 3.26 8.66 -12.16
CA THR A 136 3.91 7.70 -13.05
C THR A 136 4.99 6.97 -12.26
N PRO A 137 4.63 5.92 -11.49
CA PRO A 137 5.60 5.21 -10.67
C PRO A 137 6.67 4.57 -11.57
N ASP A 138 7.93 4.67 -11.15
CA ASP A 138 9.05 4.06 -11.87
C ASP A 138 8.98 2.53 -11.71
N PRO A 139 8.85 1.76 -12.80
CA PRO A 139 8.82 0.29 -12.75
C PRO A 139 10.08 -0.33 -12.14
N LYS A 140 11.18 0.42 -12.07
CA LYS A 140 12.46 -0.02 -11.50
C LYS A 140 12.66 0.39 -10.04
N ASN A 141 11.68 1.05 -9.42
CA ASN A 141 11.75 1.39 -8.01
C ASN A 141 11.33 0.20 -7.14
N TYR A 142 12.17 -0.82 -7.10
CA TYR A 142 11.86 -2.07 -6.38
C TYR A 142 11.71 -1.83 -4.89
N THR A 143 10.68 -2.45 -4.32
CA THR A 143 10.42 -2.47 -2.88
C THR A 143 10.52 -3.89 -2.32
N THR A 144 10.63 -4.89 -3.19
CA THR A 144 10.89 -6.28 -2.84
C THR A 144 12.17 -6.77 -3.50
N TYR A 145 12.86 -7.67 -2.81
CA TYR A 145 13.98 -8.43 -3.37
C TYR A 145 14.10 -9.77 -2.65
N ASN A 146 13.16 -10.68 -2.90
CA ASN A 146 13.20 -12.02 -2.33
C ASN A 146 14.00 -12.96 -3.23
N ALA A 147 15.27 -13.20 -2.91
CA ALA A 147 16.07 -14.21 -3.60
C ALA A 147 16.76 -15.13 -2.60
N ARG A 148 16.22 -16.34 -2.45
CA ARG A 148 16.69 -17.29 -1.43
C ARG A 148 18.03 -17.89 -1.83
N THR A 149 18.96 -17.96 -0.89
CA THR A 149 20.25 -18.63 -1.06
C THR A 149 20.28 -19.94 -0.27
N TYR A 150 21.27 -20.79 -0.54
CA TYR A 150 21.44 -22.11 0.10
C TYR A 150 21.64 -22.09 1.63
N LEU A 151 21.57 -20.91 2.28
CA LEU A 151 21.73 -20.75 3.73
C LEU A 151 20.38 -20.63 4.48
N GLN A 152 19.26 -20.60 3.77
CA GLN A 152 17.91 -20.45 4.36
C GLN A 152 17.15 -21.78 4.39
N THR A 153 16.20 -21.93 5.33
CA THR A 153 15.42 -23.15 5.64
C THR A 153 14.52 -23.70 4.51
N GLN A 154 14.57 -23.13 3.30
CA GLN A 154 13.85 -23.61 2.10
C GLN A 154 14.83 -23.79 0.92
N LEU A 155 15.79 -24.71 1.06
CA LEU A 155 16.84 -25.02 0.07
C LEU A 155 16.30 -25.31 -1.34
N ASN A 156 15.08 -25.83 -1.45
CA ASN A 156 14.42 -26.12 -2.73
C ASN A 156 14.06 -24.87 -3.55
N LYS A 157 14.05 -23.69 -2.93
CA LYS A 157 13.84 -22.39 -3.59
C LYS A 157 15.14 -21.60 -3.71
N ALA A 158 16.28 -22.18 -3.34
CA ALA A 158 17.56 -21.51 -3.38
C ALA A 158 18.03 -21.30 -4.84
N CYS A 159 18.58 -20.13 -5.10
CA CYS A 159 19.23 -19.79 -6.36
C CYS A 159 20.71 -19.49 -6.12
N LYS A 160 21.51 -19.57 -7.18
CA LYS A 160 22.89 -19.07 -7.12
C LYS A 160 22.86 -17.55 -6.95
N LYS A 161 23.90 -16.97 -6.33
CA LYS A 161 24.04 -15.52 -6.20
C LYS A 161 23.89 -14.78 -7.54
N SER A 162 24.44 -15.36 -8.61
CA SER A 162 24.34 -14.83 -9.97
C SER A 162 22.94 -14.89 -10.59
N GLU A 163 22.02 -15.66 -10.00
CA GLU A 163 20.66 -15.89 -10.51
C GLU A 163 19.60 -15.19 -9.64
N GLN A 164 20.01 -14.47 -8.58
CA GLN A 164 19.09 -13.90 -7.59
C GLN A 164 18.06 -12.96 -8.19
N ARG A 165 18.46 -12.14 -9.17
CA ARG A 165 17.54 -11.22 -9.84
C ARG A 165 16.57 -11.94 -10.79
N GLU A 166 17.03 -13.00 -11.45
CA GLU A 166 16.23 -13.75 -12.42
C GLU A 166 15.23 -14.69 -11.73
N LYS A 167 15.64 -15.31 -10.62
CA LYS A 167 14.85 -16.30 -9.89
C LYS A 167 14.14 -15.75 -8.65
N GLY A 168 14.45 -14.51 -8.28
CA GLY A 168 13.86 -13.83 -7.12
C GLY A 168 12.61 -13.03 -7.47
N ASP A 169 11.81 -12.72 -6.45
CA ASP A 169 10.73 -11.74 -6.56
C ASP A 169 11.32 -10.34 -6.35
N VAL A 170 11.54 -9.61 -7.45
CA VAL A 170 12.16 -8.27 -7.46
C VAL A 170 11.23 -7.30 -8.18
N ASN A 171 10.33 -6.66 -7.43
CA ASN A 171 9.25 -5.87 -8.02
C ASN A 171 8.88 -4.62 -7.18
N PRO A 172 8.31 -3.58 -7.81
CA PRO A 172 7.82 -2.37 -7.15
C PRO A 172 6.41 -2.58 -6.58
N LYS A 173 6.28 -3.19 -5.41
CA LYS A 173 4.99 -3.65 -4.89
C LYS A 173 4.29 -2.67 -3.94
N ASP A 174 5.06 -1.84 -3.21
CA ASP A 174 4.54 -1.09 -2.06
C ASP A 174 4.23 0.38 -2.38
N PHE A 175 3.06 0.85 -1.91
CA PHE A 175 2.54 2.19 -2.18
C PHE A 175 1.93 2.85 -0.96
N ILE A 176 1.92 4.18 -0.96
CA ILE A 176 1.08 5.00 -0.08
C ILE A 176 0.30 5.97 -0.98
N LEU A 177 -1.02 5.80 -1.05
CA LEU A 177 -1.93 6.60 -1.87
C LEU A 177 -2.64 7.67 -1.06
N PHE A 178 -2.90 8.80 -1.70
CA PHE A 178 -3.64 9.93 -1.15
C PHE A 178 -4.19 10.81 -2.28
N ARG A 179 -5.15 11.70 -2.00
CA ARG A 179 -5.66 12.62 -3.03
C ARG A 179 -4.61 13.65 -3.40
N LYS A 180 -4.44 13.89 -4.70
CA LYS A 180 -3.40 14.78 -5.24
C LYS A 180 -3.48 16.23 -4.72
N GLY A 181 -4.68 16.70 -4.41
CA GLY A 181 -4.90 18.05 -3.86
C GLY A 181 -4.81 18.17 -2.34
N ASP A 182 -4.70 17.05 -1.61
CA ASP A 182 -4.71 17.06 -0.15
C ASP A 182 -3.33 17.23 0.47
N PHE A 183 -2.30 16.68 -0.19
CA PHE A 183 -0.93 16.63 0.32
C PHE A 183 0.09 16.83 -0.79
N LYS A 184 1.24 17.40 -0.44
CA LYS A 184 2.48 17.27 -1.21
C LYS A 184 3.41 16.28 -0.51
N VAL A 185 4.15 15.52 -1.31
CA VAL A 185 5.21 14.64 -0.81
C VAL A 185 6.43 15.51 -0.52
N GLU A 186 6.84 15.60 0.74
CA GLU A 186 8.10 16.25 1.11
C GLU A 186 9.28 15.31 0.86
N LYS A 187 9.14 14.05 1.29
CA LYS A 187 10.18 13.03 1.17
C LYS A 187 9.58 11.64 1.22
N THR A 188 10.04 10.77 0.31
CA THR A 188 9.79 9.32 0.35
C THR A 188 11.13 8.60 0.46
N TRP A 189 11.20 7.53 1.25
CA TRP A 189 12.37 6.64 1.30
C TRP A 189 11.96 5.20 1.57
N LYS A 190 12.90 4.29 1.26
CA LYS A 190 12.83 2.86 1.52
C LYS A 190 13.87 2.47 2.57
N ASP A 191 13.67 1.37 3.26
CA ASP A 191 14.64 0.79 4.20
C ASP A 191 14.62 -0.74 4.13
N ASN A 192 15.78 -1.36 3.90
CA ASN A 192 15.97 -2.81 3.97
C ASN A 192 17.14 -3.20 4.89
N THR A 193 17.59 -2.29 5.74
CA THR A 193 18.70 -2.49 6.69
C THR A 193 18.30 -2.30 8.14
N GLY A 194 17.16 -1.64 8.41
CA GLY A 194 16.76 -1.21 9.75
C GLY A 194 17.40 0.12 10.18
N GLU A 195 18.23 0.71 9.33
CA GLU A 195 18.97 1.96 9.57
C GLU A 195 18.47 3.12 8.69
N LYS A 196 17.21 3.04 8.22
CA LYS A 196 16.59 4.02 7.29
C LYS A 196 17.35 4.17 5.97
N THR A 197 18.03 3.09 5.54
CA THR A 197 18.82 3.06 4.32
C THR A 197 18.37 1.90 3.46
N TYR A 198 18.38 2.10 2.14
CA TYR A 198 18.05 1.07 1.19
C TYR A 198 19.27 0.68 0.38
N THR A 199 19.68 -0.58 0.50
CA THR A 199 20.73 -1.18 -0.32
C THR A 199 20.10 -1.78 -1.56
N GLU A 200 20.24 -1.10 -2.69
CA GLU A 200 19.79 -1.60 -3.98
C GLU A 200 20.53 -2.89 -4.36
N ASP A 201 19.87 -3.75 -5.15
CA ASP A 201 20.40 -5.04 -5.61
C ASP A 201 20.85 -6.01 -4.50
N SER A 202 20.31 -5.84 -3.29
CA SER A 202 20.51 -6.77 -2.17
C SER A 202 19.23 -7.55 -1.88
N ALA A 203 19.34 -8.86 -1.73
CA ALA A 203 18.22 -9.70 -1.31
C ALA A 203 17.93 -9.52 0.20
N PHE A 204 16.64 -9.52 0.55
CA PHE A 204 16.14 -9.53 1.93
C PHE A 204 14.94 -10.51 2.02
N PRO A 205 14.66 -11.12 3.20
CA PRO A 205 15.18 -10.79 4.52
C PRO A 205 16.65 -11.15 4.73
N THR A 206 17.27 -10.44 5.67
CA THR A 206 18.62 -10.68 6.19
C THR A 206 18.55 -11.03 7.68
N LEU A 207 19.69 -11.24 8.35
CA LEU A 207 19.70 -11.42 9.81
C LEU A 207 19.23 -10.16 10.55
N ASP A 208 19.46 -8.99 9.96
CA ASP A 208 19.19 -7.68 10.57
C ASP A 208 17.86 -7.08 10.07
N PHE A 209 17.30 -7.60 8.97
CA PHE A 209 16.06 -7.13 8.40
C PHE A 209 15.07 -8.28 8.16
N PRO A 210 13.90 -8.29 8.82
CA PRO A 210 13.08 -9.50 8.97
C PRO A 210 12.11 -9.76 7.80
N SER A 211 12.04 -8.87 6.82
CA SER A 211 11.03 -8.87 5.75
C SER A 211 11.68 -9.02 4.38
N ASP A 212 10.96 -9.57 3.40
CA ASP A 212 11.28 -9.55 1.97
C ASP A 212 10.70 -8.33 1.23
N HIS A 213 9.94 -7.49 1.94
CA HIS A 213 9.55 -6.13 1.56
C HIS A 213 10.34 -5.10 2.35
N GLY A 214 10.86 -4.09 1.66
CA GLY A 214 11.49 -2.92 2.28
C GLY A 214 10.43 -2.06 2.95
N LEU A 215 10.78 -1.46 4.07
CA LEU A 215 9.92 -0.51 4.74
C LEU A 215 9.82 0.76 3.89
N LEU A 216 8.59 1.11 3.51
CA LEU A 216 8.26 2.34 2.80
C LEU A 216 7.84 3.42 3.80
N SER A 217 8.40 4.62 3.66
CA SER A 217 8.01 5.77 4.48
C SER A 217 7.91 7.04 3.64
N THR A 218 6.92 7.86 3.95
CA THR A 218 6.69 9.15 3.30
C THR A 218 6.33 10.22 4.32
N ILE A 219 6.82 11.44 4.11
CA ILE A 219 6.35 12.64 4.80
C ILE A 219 5.40 13.36 3.88
N LEU A 220 4.15 13.50 4.32
CA LEU A 220 3.09 14.21 3.62
C LEU A 220 2.84 15.55 4.31
N GLU A 221 2.98 16.65 3.57
CA GLU A 221 2.64 17.98 4.05
C GLU A 221 1.26 18.38 3.50
N PRO A 222 0.30 18.79 4.36
CA PRO A 222 -1.01 19.25 3.89
C PRO A 222 -0.91 20.44 2.94
N ILE A 223 -1.63 20.37 1.82
CA ILE A 223 -1.79 21.54 0.95
C ILE A 223 -2.82 22.46 1.59
N LYS A 224 -2.40 23.68 1.94
CA LYS A 224 -3.31 24.71 2.44
C LYS A 224 -4.25 25.15 1.31
N PRO A 225 -5.56 25.32 1.57
CA PRO A 225 -6.44 25.98 0.62
C PRO A 225 -5.84 27.34 0.25
N LYS A 226 -5.85 27.70 -1.03
CA LYS A 226 -5.59 29.08 -1.41
C LYS A 226 -6.64 29.92 -0.69
N SER A 227 -6.20 30.87 0.14
CA SER A 227 -7.10 31.89 0.64
C SER A 227 -7.64 32.63 -0.58
N ASP A 228 -8.92 32.44 -0.90
CA ASP A 228 -9.57 33.30 -1.86
C ASP A 228 -9.42 34.73 -1.32
N LYS A 229 -8.68 35.55 -2.06
CA LYS A 229 -8.62 36.97 -1.78
C LYS A 229 -10.02 37.50 -2.04
N VAL A 230 -10.74 37.79 -0.95
CA VAL A 230 -11.95 38.63 -0.96
C VAL A 230 -11.58 40.01 -1.49
#